data_AF-A0A177MAZ3-F1
#
_entry.id   AF-A0A177MAZ3-F1
#
_cell.length_a   1.000
_cell.length_b   1.000
_cell.length_c   1.000
_cell.angle_alpha   90.00
_cell.angle_beta   90.00
_cell.angle_gamma   90.00
#
_symmetry.space_group_name_H-M   'P 1'
#
loop_
_entity.id
_entity.type
_entity.pdbx_description
1 polymer ?
#
loop_
_entity_poly.entity_id
_entity_poly.type
_entity_poly.pdbx_seq_one_letter_code
_entity_poly.pdbx_strand_id
1 'polypeptide(L)' 'MGEFRNHLKGTPCATFTTDIQERMGKDFVHPDVSVDYSKMARDEIFSTSPVIFAEVLSRFSRKSDATTKLLR' A
#
# COMPACT_ATOMS: atom_id res chain seq x y z
N MET A 1 3.16 -1.11 -11.95
CA MET A 1 3.43 -2.42 -11.30
C MET A 1 4.65 -3.17 -11.85
N GLY A 2 5.00 -3.06 -13.15
CA GLY A 2 6.11 -3.83 -13.74
C GLY A 2 7.45 -3.73 -12.98
N GLU A 3 7.86 -2.51 -12.64
CA GLU A 3 9.12 -2.27 -11.90
C GLU A 3 9.13 -2.90 -10.50
N PHE A 4 8.09 -2.70 -9.70
CA PHE A 4 7.98 -3.35 -8.39
C PHE A 4 7.98 -4.88 -8.51
N ARG A 5 7.23 -5.45 -9.46
CA ARG A 5 7.18 -6.90 -9.68
C ARG A 5 8.54 -7.46 -10.13
N ASN A 6 9.26 -6.74 -10.97
CA ASN A 6 10.61 -7.12 -11.40
C ASN A 6 11.59 -7.07 -10.23
N HIS A 7 11.54 -6.01 -9.42
CA HIS A 7 12.40 -5.85 -8.26
C HIS A 7 12.12 -6.90 -7.16
N LEU A 8 10.86 -7.25 -6.95
CA LEU A 8 10.43 -8.22 -5.93
C LEU A 8 10.43 -9.66 -6.44
N LYS A 9 10.90 -9.92 -7.65
CA LYS A 9 10.93 -11.27 -8.23
C LYS A 9 11.80 -12.21 -7.39
N GLY A 10 11.22 -13.33 -6.95
CA GLY A 10 11.90 -14.32 -6.09
C GLY A 10 11.92 -13.95 -4.60
N THR A 11 11.34 -12.81 -4.24
CA THR A 11 11.08 -12.44 -2.85
C THR A 11 9.69 -12.93 -2.43
N PRO A 12 9.46 -13.09 -1.13
CA PRO A 12 8.14 -13.37 -0.58
C PRO A 12 7.28 -12.09 -0.46
N CYS A 13 7.53 -11.03 -1.22
CA CYS A 13 6.72 -9.81 -1.18
C CYS A 13 5.81 -9.73 -2.40
N ALA A 14 4.62 -9.17 -2.22
CA ALA A 14 3.64 -8.92 -3.26
C ALA A 14 3.29 -7.44 -3.33
N THR A 15 3.05 -6.94 -4.53
CA THR A 15 2.61 -5.56 -4.77
C THR A 15 1.11 -5.55 -5.01
N PHE A 16 0.42 -4.65 -4.33
CA PHE A 16 -1.02 -4.46 -4.42
C PHE A 16 -1.33 -3.01 -4.84
N THR A 17 -2.46 -2.84 -5.52
CA THR A 17 -3.01 -1.52 -5.88
C THR A 17 -4.16 -1.16 -4.93
N THR A 18 -4.83 -0.04 -5.21
CA THR A 18 -6.00 0.55 -4.52
C THR A 18 -7.12 -0.39 -4.07
N ASP A 19 -7.08 -1.67 -4.46
CA ASP A 19 -8.06 -2.70 -4.10
C ASP A 19 -7.87 -3.24 -2.67
N ILE A 20 -6.77 -2.89 -1.99
CA ILE A 20 -6.49 -3.29 -0.60
C ILE A 20 -6.55 -2.10 0.36
N GLN A 21 -7.21 -2.30 1.50
CA GLN A 21 -7.15 -1.37 2.62
C GLN A 21 -5.90 -1.61 3.45
N GLU A 22 -5.25 -0.54 3.85
CA GLU A 22 -4.13 -0.59 4.80
C GLU A 22 -4.60 -0.01 6.12
N ARG A 23 -4.44 -0.77 7.21
CA ARG A 23 -4.76 -0.30 8.55
C ARG A 23 -3.56 0.44 9.15
N MET A 24 -3.68 1.76 9.25
CA MET A 24 -2.71 2.63 9.94
C MET A 24 -3.26 3.00 11.31
N GLY A 25 -2.86 2.25 12.34
CA GLY A 25 -3.37 2.40 13.71
C GLY A 25 -4.87 2.08 13.82
N LYS A 26 -5.70 3.11 13.95
CA LYS A 26 -7.18 2.99 14.03
C LYS A 26 -7.88 3.35 12.72
N ASP A 27 -7.14 3.89 11.76
CA ASP A 27 -7.66 4.36 10.49
C ASP A 27 -7.39 3.34 9.38
N PHE A 28 -8.22 3.37 8.34
CA PHE A 28 -8.03 2.59 7.12
C PHE A 28 -7.81 3.55 5.95
N VAL A 29 -6.77 3.28 5.16
CA VAL A 29 -6.41 4.08 3.99
C VAL A 29 -6.28 3.18 2.77
N HIS A 30 -6.52 3.74 1.58
CA HIS A 30 -6.28 3.04 0.32
C HIS A 30 -5.09 3.75 -0.37
N PRO A 31 -3.90 3.12 -0.40
CA PRO A 31 -2.80 3.63 -1.19
C PRO A 31 -3.02 3.39 -2.68
N ASP A 32 -2.36 4.20 -3.50
CA ASP A 32 -2.22 3.87 -4.93
C ASP A 32 -1.40 2.60 -5.15
N VAL A 33 -0.35 2.38 -4.35
CA VAL A 33 0.47 1.16 -4.36
C VAL A 33 0.90 0.78 -2.94
N SER A 34 0.71 -0.48 -2.55
CA SER A 34 1.34 -1.08 -1.36
C SER A 34 2.19 -2.29 -1.71
N VAL A 35 3.21 -2.54 -0.90
CA VAL A 35 3.98 -3.79 -0.92
C VAL A 35 3.90 -4.40 0.46
N ASP A 36 3.49 -5.66 0.53
CA ASP A 36 3.47 -6.44 1.77
C ASP A 36 4.19 -7.78 1.56
N TYR A 37 4.68 -8.35 2.65
CA TYR A 37 5.14 -9.72 2.70
C TYR A 37 3.93 -10.64 2.44
N SER A 38 4.00 -11.46 1.40
CA SER A 38 2.91 -12.21 0.74
C SER A 38 2.32 -13.36 1.57
N LYS A 39 2.25 -13.21 2.89
CA LYS A 39 1.54 -14.12 3.80
C LYS A 39 0.11 -13.66 4.10
N MET A 40 -0.37 -12.59 3.46
CA MET A 40 -1.79 -12.23 3.53
C MET A 40 -2.62 -13.41 3.02
N ALA A 41 -3.49 -13.96 3.87
CA ALA A 41 -4.41 -15.00 3.45
C ALA A 41 -5.32 -14.46 2.34
N ARG A 42 -5.79 -15.36 1.46
CA ARG A 42 -6.62 -15.00 0.28
C ARG A 42 -7.90 -14.22 0.63
N ASP A 43 -8.30 -14.23 1.90
CA ASP A 43 -9.51 -13.60 2.45
C ASP A 43 -9.20 -12.39 3.34
N GLU A 44 -7.94 -11.96 3.46
CA GLU A 44 -7.60 -10.72 4.17
C GLU A 44 -7.98 -9.51 3.31
N ILE A 45 -8.94 -8.73 3.82
CA ILE A 45 -9.49 -7.54 3.14
C ILE A 45 -8.60 -6.30 3.38
N PHE A 46 -7.66 -6.39 4.33
CA PHE A 46 -6.75 -5.31 4.68
C PHE A 46 -5.38 -5.85 5.12
N SER A 47 -4.31 -5.13 4.78
CA SER A 47 -2.98 -5.34 5.37
C SER A 47 -2.80 -4.46 6.60
N THR A 48 -1.97 -4.92 7.54
CA THR A 48 -1.69 -4.21 8.80
C THR A 48 -0.25 -3.73 8.91
N SER A 49 0.63 -4.12 7.99
CA SER A 49 2.05 -3.82 8.09
C SER A 49 2.75 -3.80 6.72
N PRO A 50 2.31 -2.95 5.77
CA PRO A 50 2.97 -2.87 4.47
C PRO A 50 4.42 -2.39 4.66
N VAL A 51 5.35 -3.00 3.92
CA VAL A 51 6.77 -2.60 3.93
C VAL A 51 7.03 -1.38 3.05
N ILE A 52 6.20 -1.17 2.02
CA ILE A 52 6.24 0.03 1.18
C ILE A 52 4.81 0.54 1.02
N PHE A 53 4.66 1.85 1.15
CA PHE A 53 3.42 2.59 0.92
C PHE A 53 3.74 3.76 -0.03
N ALA A 54 3.09 3.81 -1.20
CA ALA A 54 3.35 4.82 -2.22
C ALA A 54 2.04 5.43 -2.76
N GLU A 55 2.07 6.75 -2.92
CA GLU A 55 0.92 7.57 -3.37
C GLU A 55 1.33 8.42 -4.57
N VAL A 56 0.48 8.46 -5.59
CA VAL A 56 0.60 9.31 -6.77
C VAL A 56 -0.18 10.60 -6.52
N LEU A 57 0.57 11.66 -6.21
CA LEU A 57 -0.04 12.94 -5.84
C LEU A 57 -0.82 13.55 -7.00
N SER A 58 -2.14 13.64 -6.85
CA SER A 58 -3.01 14.36 -7.78
C SER A 58 -3.34 15.76 -7.28
N ARG A 59 -3.86 16.65 -8.15
CA ARG A 59 -4.33 17.97 -7.72
C ARG A 59 -5.37 17.90 -6.59
N PHE A 60 -6.18 16.85 -6.56
CA PHE A 60 -7.30 16.69 -5.62
C PHE A 60 -6.88 16.02 -4.30
N SER A 61 -5.91 15.10 -4.35
CA SER A 61 -5.49 14.30 -3.20
C SER A 61 -4.16 14.76 -2.59
N ARG A 62 -3.37 15.60 -3.28
CA ARG A 62 -2.01 16.00 -2.83
C ARG A 62 -1.95 16.46 -1.38
N LYS A 63 -2.91 17.30 -0.95
CA LYS A 63 -2.90 17.81 0.43
C LYS A 63 -3.08 16.67 1.43
N SER A 64 -4.08 15.80 1.23
CA SER A 64 -4.32 14.67 2.15
C SER A 64 -3.18 13.65 2.11
N ASP A 65 -2.66 13.33 0.93
CA ASP A 65 -1.61 12.31 0.77
C ASP A 65 -0.29 12.78 1.39
N ALA A 66 0.10 14.03 1.15
CA ALA A 66 1.36 14.59 1.65
C ALA A 66 1.30 15.05 3.12
N THR A 67 0.13 15.05 3.76
CA THR A 67 0.01 15.40 5.19
C THR A 67 -0.63 14.29 6.01
N THR A 68 -1.89 13.97 5.73
CA THR A 68 -2.66 13.09 6.62
C THR A 68 -2.25 11.64 6.47
N LYS A 69 -2.03 11.17 5.24
CA LYS A 69 -1.61 9.78 5.00
C LYS A 69 -0.13 9.57 5.30
N LEU A 70 0.73 10.55 5.00
CA LEU A 70 2.17 10.47 5.24
C LEU A 70 2.56 10.45 6.73
N LEU A 71 1.81 11.16 7.58
CA LEU A 71 2.15 11.33 9.01
C LEU A 71 1.55 10.25 9.91
N ARG A 72 0.97 9.19 9.35
CA ARG A 72 0.27 8.14 10.09
C ARG A 72 1.06 6.83 10.10
#